data_AF-A0A1C3E7H9-F1
#
_entry.id   AF-A0A1C3E7H9-F1
#
_cell.length_a   1.000
_cell.length_b   1.000
_cell.length_c   1.000
_cell.angle_alpha   90.00
_cell.angle_beta   90.00
_cell.angle_gamma   90.00
#
_symmetry.space_group_name_H-M   'P 1'
#
loop_
_entity.id
_entity.type
_entity.pdbx_description
1 polymer ?
#
loop_
_entity_poly.entity_id
_entity_poly.type
_entity_poly.pdbx_seq_one_letter_code
_entity_poly.pdbx_strand_id
1 'polypeptide(L)'
;MPAVSKDLARLLMLKEALDEAIKSQRRSDQCHENYTKRTNVNGFSRALTATYESNAAWNEKALDKDMAALKIAAKALFEKEESEVS
;
A
#
# COMPACT_ATOMS: atom_id res chain seq x y z
N MET A 1 34.00 6.33 0.88
CA MET A 1 32.91 5.74 0.07
C MET A 1 31.53 6.10 0.65
N PRO A 2 31.08 7.37 0.63
CA PRO A 2 29.79 7.77 1.22
C PRO A 2 28.57 7.58 0.29
N ALA A 3 28.77 7.44 -1.03
CA ALA A 3 27.69 7.32 -2.01
C ALA A 3 26.94 5.97 -1.92
N VAL A 4 27.69 4.86 -1.90
CA VAL A 4 27.14 3.49 -1.75
C VAL A 4 26.26 3.34 -0.51
N SER A 5 26.60 4.02 0.59
CA SER A 5 25.82 3.99 1.83
C SER A 5 24.50 4.75 1.73
N LYS A 6 24.41 5.82 0.92
CA LYS A 6 23.19 6.62 0.75
C LYS A 6 22.20 5.94 -0.18
N ASP A 7 22.68 5.31 -1.25
CA ASP A 7 21.82 4.59 -2.18
C ASP A 7 21.28 3.30 -1.57
N LEU A 8 22.09 2.60 -0.77
CA LEU A 8 21.61 1.48 0.04
C LEU A 8 20.50 1.91 1.01
N ALA A 9 20.65 3.05 1.68
CA ALA A 9 19.61 3.56 2.58
C ALA A 9 18.30 3.90 1.84
N ARG A 10 18.38 4.44 0.62
CA ARG A 10 17.21 4.72 -0.22
C ARG A 10 16.52 3.46 -0.71
N LEU A 11 17.29 2.45 -1.11
CA LEU A 11 16.76 1.14 -1.51
C LEU A 11 16.04 0.46 -0.34
N LEU A 12 16.59 0.55 0.88
CA LEU A 12 15.93 0.03 2.08
C LEU A 12 14.63 0.78 2.39
N MET A 13 14.62 2.11 2.30
CA MET A 13 13.39 2.90 2.45
C MET A 13 12.32 2.54 1.40
N LEU A 14 12.73 2.33 0.14
CA LEU A 14 11.82 1.90 -0.92
C LEU A 14 11.25 0.51 -0.64
N LYS A 15 12.08 -0.42 -0.18
CA LYS A 15 11.66 -1.78 0.19
C LYS A 15 10.64 -1.75 1.32
N GLU A 16 10.88 -0.98 2.37
CA GLU A 16 9.95 -0.85 3.50
C GLU A 16 8.60 -0.26 3.05
N ALA A 17 8.62 0.78 2.22
CA ALA A 17 7.39 1.36 1.67
C ALA A 17 6.63 0.38 0.76
N LEU A 18 7.34 -0.44 -0.03
CA LEU A 18 6.74 -1.51 -0.83
C LEU A 18 6.10 -2.58 0.07
N ASP A 19 6.80 -3.03 1.10
CA ASP A 19 6.30 -4.05 2.03
C ASP A 19 5.01 -3.59 2.72
N GLU A 20 4.92 -2.32 3.15
CA GLU A 20 3.70 -1.75 3.73
C GLU A 20 2.56 -1.60 2.71
N ALA A 21 2.85 -1.13 1.49
CA ALA A 21 1.85 -1.05 0.43
C ALA A 21 1.26 -2.43 0.08
N ILE A 22 2.11 -3.47 0.01
CA ILE A 22 1.68 -4.86 -0.21
C ILE A 22 0.80 -5.35 0.95
N LYS A 23 1.16 -5.05 2.21
CA LYS A 23 0.33 -5.41 3.37
C LYS A 23 -1.03 -4.72 3.31
N SER A 24 -1.09 -3.45 2.96
CA SER A 24 -2.34 -2.71 2.79
C SER A 24 -3.21 -3.28 1.68
N GLN A 25 -2.63 -3.62 0.53
CA GLN A 25 -3.36 -4.25 -0.57
C GLN A 25 -3.95 -5.59 -0.11
N ARG A 26 -3.16 -6.44 0.55
CA ARG A 26 -3.63 -7.73 1.09
C ARG A 26 -4.79 -7.58 2.08
N ARG A 27 -4.75 -6.55 2.94
CA ARG A 27 -5.86 -6.24 3.85
C ARG A 27 -7.14 -5.88 3.08
N SER A 28 -7.02 -5.10 2.01
CA SER A 28 -8.15 -4.76 1.15
C SER A 28 -8.73 -6.00 0.47
N ASP A 29 -7.88 -6.81 -0.17
CA ASP A 29 -8.29 -8.04 -0.86
C ASP A 29 -9.01 -9.00 0.11
N GLN A 30 -8.45 -9.19 1.31
CA GLN A 30 -9.04 -10.04 2.33
C GLN A 30 -10.39 -9.50 2.85
N CYS A 31 -10.57 -8.17 2.89
CA CYS A 31 -11.85 -7.56 3.23
C CYS A 31 -12.94 -7.92 2.21
N HIS A 32 -12.63 -7.79 0.91
CA HIS A 32 -13.54 -8.17 -0.18
C HIS A 32 -13.84 -9.67 -0.19
N GLU A 33 -12.81 -10.50 -0.01
CA GLU A 33 -12.94 -11.96 0.01
C GLU A 33 -13.83 -12.42 1.18
N ASN A 34 -13.62 -11.85 2.38
CA ASN A 34 -14.42 -12.16 3.56
C ASN A 34 -15.88 -11.76 3.38
N TYR A 35 -16.16 -10.58 2.82
CA TYR A 35 -17.53 -10.15 2.54
C TYR A 35 -18.21 -11.09 1.53
N THR A 36 -17.51 -11.45 0.46
CA THR A 36 -18.01 -12.39 -0.57
C THR A 36 -18.31 -13.76 0.04
N LYS A 37 -17.37 -14.33 0.82
CA LYS A 37 -17.56 -15.60 1.53
C LYS A 37 -18.77 -15.56 2.45
N ARG A 38 -18.90 -14.53 3.28
CA ARG A 38 -20.02 -14.41 4.24
C ARG A 38 -21.35 -14.23 3.53
N THR A 39 -21.38 -13.50 2.43
CA THR A 39 -22.58 -13.31 1.61
C THR A 39 -22.99 -14.60 0.90
N ASN A 40 -22.03 -15.39 0.42
CA ASN A 40 -22.31 -16.68 -0.21
C ASN A 40 -22.83 -17.72 0.79
N VAL A 41 -22.34 -17.72 2.03
CA VAL A 41 -22.76 -18.69 3.07
C VAL A 41 -24.07 -18.28 3.74
N ASN A 42 -24.22 -17.01 4.11
CA ASN A 42 -25.33 -16.54 4.94
C ASN A 42 -26.39 -15.76 4.17
N GLY A 43 -26.19 -15.53 2.88
CA GLY A 43 -27.01 -14.64 2.07
C GLY A 43 -26.69 -13.16 2.29
N PHE A 44 -27.40 -12.31 1.54
CA PHE A 44 -27.24 -10.87 1.63
C PHE A 44 -27.82 -10.30 2.93
N SER A 45 -27.08 -9.38 3.56
CA SER A 45 -27.55 -8.64 4.73
C SER A 45 -27.08 -7.19 4.69
N ARG A 46 -27.98 -6.27 5.05
CA ARG A 46 -27.67 -4.83 5.15
C ARG A 46 -26.60 -4.55 6.20
N ALA A 47 -26.64 -5.23 7.35
CA ALA A 47 -25.64 -5.06 8.41
C ALA A 47 -24.25 -5.52 7.98
N LEU A 48 -24.17 -6.65 7.25
CA LEU A 48 -22.90 -7.13 6.68
C LEU A 48 -22.34 -6.15 5.66
N THR A 49 -23.20 -5.59 4.82
CA THR A 49 -22.82 -4.63 3.78
C THR A 49 -22.30 -3.33 4.38
N ALA A 50 -23.01 -2.76 5.36
CA ALA A 50 -22.56 -1.55 6.06
C ALA A 50 -21.21 -1.75 6.77
N THR A 51 -20.99 -2.93 7.36
CA THR A 51 -19.70 -3.27 7.99
C THR A 51 -18.59 -3.37 6.96
N TYR A 52 -18.87 -4.01 5.82
CA TYR A 52 -17.94 -4.13 4.71
C TYR A 52 -17.57 -2.76 4.13
N GLU A 53 -18.54 -1.89 3.86
CA GLU A 53 -18.29 -0.54 3.31
C GLU A 53 -17.40 0.29 4.23
N SER A 54 -17.66 0.27 5.54
CA SER A 54 -16.82 0.95 6.53
C SER A 54 -15.37 0.44 6.51
N ASN A 55 -15.20 -0.90 6.49
CA ASN A 55 -13.87 -1.52 6.47
C ASN A 55 -13.14 -1.27 5.14
N ALA A 56 -13.85 -1.34 4.01
CA ALA A 56 -13.31 -1.08 2.69
C ALA A 56 -12.81 0.37 2.59
N ALA A 57 -13.61 1.35 3.03
CA ALA A 57 -13.22 2.76 3.04
C ALA A 57 -12.00 3.03 3.95
N TRP A 58 -11.88 2.32 5.08
CA TRP A 58 -10.70 2.43 5.94
C TRP A 58 -9.46 1.84 5.28
N ASN A 59 -9.58 0.65 4.66
CA ASN A 59 -8.48 0.00 3.95
C ASN A 59 -8.02 0.81 2.73
N GLU A 60 -8.94 1.40 1.97
CA GLU A 60 -8.64 2.26 0.83
C GLU A 60 -7.81 3.48 1.26
N LYS A 61 -8.23 4.17 2.32
CA LYS A 61 -7.44 5.29 2.88
C LYS A 61 -6.05 4.88 3.36
N ALA A 62 -5.92 3.69 3.95
CA ALA A 62 -4.63 3.16 4.37
C ALA A 62 -3.73 2.87 3.17
N LEU A 63 -4.29 2.22 2.13
CA LEU A 63 -3.58 1.93 0.89
C LEU A 63 -3.14 3.20 0.18
N ASP A 64 -3.99 4.22 0.07
CA ASP A 64 -3.64 5.50 -0.53
C ASP A 64 -2.46 6.17 0.18
N LYS A 65 -2.46 6.13 1.51
CA LYS A 65 -1.36 6.67 2.32
C LYS A 65 -0.06 5.91 2.08
N ASP A 66 -0.09 4.58 2.05
CA ASP A 66 1.10 3.76 1.84
C ASP A 66 1.62 3.88 0.40
N MET A 67 0.72 3.96 -0.58
CA MET A 67 1.07 4.24 -1.98
C MET A 67 1.67 5.63 -2.17
N ALA A 68 1.22 6.64 -1.41
CA ALA A 68 1.84 7.96 -1.40
C ALA A 68 3.27 7.90 -0.81
N ALA A 69 3.46 7.17 0.29
CA ALA A 69 4.79 6.96 0.86
C ALA A 69 5.73 6.23 -0.12
N LEU A 70 5.22 5.21 -0.81
CA LEU A 70 5.94 4.49 -1.85
C LEU A 70 6.36 5.41 -3.00
N LYS A 71 5.46 6.27 -3.49
CA LYS A 71 5.78 7.26 -4.53
C LYS A 71 6.89 8.21 -4.08
N ILE A 72 6.85 8.69 -2.84
CA ILE A 72 7.89 9.57 -2.29
C ILE A 72 9.24 8.84 -2.22
N ALA A 73 9.25 7.58 -1.73
CA ALA A 73 10.46 6.78 -1.66
C ALA A 73 11.05 6.48 -3.05
N ALA A 74 10.20 6.18 -4.03
CA ALA A 74 10.61 5.94 -5.41
C ALA A 74 11.22 7.20 -6.05
N LYS A 75 10.58 8.36 -5.88
CA LYS A 75 11.13 9.64 -6.34
C LYS A 75 12.49 9.94 -5.73
N ALA A 76 12.65 9.72 -4.42
CA ALA A 76 13.92 9.96 -3.72
C ALA A 76 15.08 9.09 -4.24
N LEU A 77 14.78 7.93 -4.84
CA LEU A 77 15.75 7.04 -5.45
C LEU A 77 16.02 7.40 -6.91
N PHE A 78 14.98 7.61 -7.73
CA PHE A 78 15.09 7.70 -9.18
C PHE A 78 15.18 9.13 -9.74
N GLU A 79 14.59 10.14 -9.11
CA GLU A 79 14.62 11.53 -9.64
C GLU A 79 15.97 12.25 -9.42
N LYS A 80 16.94 11.61 -8.74
CA LYS A 80 18.27 12.21 -8.55
C LYS A 80 19.23 11.95 -9.73
N GLU A 81 18.97 10.93 -10.54
CA GLU A 81 19.83 10.60 -11.69
C GLU A 81 19.75 11.63 -12.83
N GLU A 82 18.68 12.43 -12.92
CA GLU A 82 18.54 13.46 -13.96
C GLU A 82 19.39 14.72 -13.74
N SER A 83 19.96 14.91 -12.53
CA SER A 83 20.70 16.12 -12.16
C SER A 83 22.23 16.03 -12.28
N GLU A 84 22.79 14.85 -12.57
CA GLU A 84 24.25 14.64 -12.67
C GLU A 84 24.74 14.46 -14.13
N VAL A 85 23.89 14.74 -15.14
CA VAL A 85 24.22 14.64 -16.58
C VAL A 85 24.06 16.00 -17.31
N SER A 86 24.40 17.12 -16.69
CA SER A 86 24.46 18.44 -17.38
C SER A 86 25.76 19.18 -17.08
#